data_AF-A0A9X1KAJ5-F1
#
_entry.id   AF-A0A9X1KAJ5-F1
#
_cell.length_a   1.000
_cell.length_b   1.000
_cell.length_c   1.000
_cell.angle_alpha   90.00
_cell.angle_beta   90.00
_cell.angle_gamma   90.00
#
_symmetry.space_group_name_H-M   'P 1'
#
loop_
_entity.id
_entity.type
_entity.pdbx_description
1 polymer ?
#
loop_
_entity_poly.entity_id
_entity_poly.type
_entity_poly.pdbx_seq_one_letter_code
_entity_poly.pdbx_strand_id
1 'polypeptide(L)'
;VSSITYDYIHADMAYSNKFIVQTKDIDNIEGSNPYFVLNDELHKQEKMEQYDNFKSAQISLPQPLMFNISTAGKGSSSVGMRVYREAKEVLKRDDNDSNFVLIYEPNKNYDWTDRKVWEMCNPNWGISVDLSALESAFKTAQRSAHSKAEFLTKHLDVFVNGADNFFEQDQVEP
;
A
#
# COMPACT_ATOMS: atom_id res chain seq x y z
N VAL A 1 -23.29 -5.79 -5.84
CA VAL A 1 -22.09 -5.00 -6.18
C VAL A 1 -22.53 -3.56 -6.41
N SER A 2 -22.02 -2.62 -5.60
CA SER A 2 -22.32 -1.19 -5.79
C SER A 2 -21.54 -0.68 -7.00
N SER A 3 -22.22 0.02 -7.90
CA SER A 3 -21.59 0.69 -9.03
C SER A 3 -22.17 2.07 -9.26
N ILE A 4 -21.34 2.99 -9.73
CA ILE A 4 -21.77 4.30 -10.21
C ILE A 4 -21.58 4.30 -11.73
N THR A 5 -22.63 4.66 -12.45
CA THR A 5 -22.58 4.84 -13.90
C THR A 5 -22.72 6.33 -14.20
N TYR A 6 -21.88 6.81 -15.12
CA TYR A 6 -21.92 8.17 -15.63
C TYR A 6 -22.11 8.13 -17.14
N ASP A 7 -23.31 8.51 -17.58
CA ASP A 7 -23.67 8.56 -18.99
C ASP A 7 -23.59 10.00 -19.51
N TYR A 8 -23.03 10.18 -20.71
CA TYR A 8 -22.86 11.49 -21.32
C TYR A 8 -22.88 11.41 -22.85
N ILE A 9 -23.10 12.54 -23.50
CA ILE A 9 -23.05 12.66 -24.97
C ILE A 9 -21.83 13.52 -25.33
N HIS A 10 -21.04 13.04 -26.29
CA HIS A 10 -19.91 13.78 -26.86
C HIS A 10 -19.90 13.57 -28.37
N ALA A 11 -19.81 14.65 -29.16
CA ALA A 11 -19.85 14.58 -30.63
C ALA A 11 -21.00 13.73 -31.20
N ASP A 12 -22.23 13.96 -30.69
CA ASP A 12 -23.46 13.23 -31.06
C ASP A 12 -23.45 11.71 -30.80
N MET A 13 -22.44 11.21 -30.07
CA MET A 13 -22.35 9.83 -29.61
C MET A 13 -22.61 9.73 -28.10
N ALA A 14 -23.39 8.72 -27.70
CA ALA A 14 -23.63 8.41 -26.30
C ALA A 14 -22.50 7.52 -25.74
N TYR A 15 -22.01 7.88 -24.55
CA TYR A 15 -20.96 7.18 -23.82
C TYR A 15 -21.44 6.84 -22.41
N SER A 16 -20.84 5.80 -21.84
CA SER A 16 -21.10 5.35 -20.47
C SER A 16 -19.80 4.93 -19.79
N ASN A 17 -19.50 5.56 -18.65
CA ASN A 17 -18.40 5.18 -17.78
C ASN A 17 -18.96 4.53 -16.52
N LYS A 18 -18.37 3.43 -16.07
CA LYS A 18 -18.84 2.70 -14.90
C LYS A 18 -17.71 2.43 -13.92
N PHE A 19 -17.91 2.84 -12.66
CA PHE A 19 -17.07 2.45 -11.53
C PHE A 19 -17.77 1.35 -10.75
N ILE A 20 -17.06 0.26 -10.50
CA ILE A 20 -17.61 -0.94 -9.86
C ILE A 20 -16.75 -1.25 -8.64
N VAL A 21 -17.38 -1.38 -7.47
CA VAL A 21 -16.68 -1.85 -6.27
C VAL A 21 -16.47 -3.36 -6.38
N GLN A 22 -15.23 -3.79 -6.48
CA GLN A 22 -14.90 -5.21 -6.54
C GLN A 22 -14.65 -5.75 -5.13
N THR A 23 -15.25 -6.89 -4.81
CA THR A 23 -14.97 -7.61 -3.55
C THR A 23 -13.81 -8.58 -3.75
N LYS A 24 -13.46 -9.35 -2.72
CA LYS A 24 -12.41 -10.37 -2.77
C LYS A 24 -12.81 -11.61 -3.60
N ASP A 25 -14.07 -11.67 -4.05
CA ASP A 25 -14.62 -12.80 -4.78
C ASP A 25 -14.27 -12.69 -6.26
N ILE A 26 -13.45 -13.63 -6.73
CA ILE A 26 -12.79 -13.61 -8.03
C ILE A 26 -13.73 -14.08 -9.15
N ASP A 27 -14.76 -14.84 -8.80
CA ASP A 27 -15.69 -15.50 -9.73
C ASP A 27 -16.40 -14.55 -10.72
N ASN A 28 -16.43 -13.24 -10.44
CA ASN A 28 -17.06 -12.21 -11.29
C ASN A 28 -16.06 -11.29 -12.01
N ILE A 29 -14.75 -11.57 -11.96
CA ILE A 29 -13.70 -10.67 -12.48
C ILE A 29 -13.24 -11.08 -13.89
N GLU A 30 -13.28 -12.38 -14.20
CA GLU A 30 -12.93 -12.89 -15.53
C GLU A 30 -13.87 -12.32 -16.61
N GLY A 31 -13.28 -11.63 -17.60
CA GLY A 31 -14.02 -10.97 -18.69
C GLY A 31 -14.31 -9.48 -18.49
N SER A 32 -13.87 -8.88 -17.38
CA SER A 32 -13.85 -7.43 -17.24
C SER A 32 -12.66 -6.82 -18.00
N ASN A 33 -12.87 -5.69 -18.70
CA ASN A 33 -11.83 -4.92 -19.40
C ASN A 33 -11.68 -3.52 -18.76
N PRO A 34 -11.11 -3.41 -17.55
CA PRO A 34 -11.08 -2.15 -16.81
C PRO A 34 -9.99 -1.21 -17.32
N TYR A 35 -10.36 -0.06 -17.88
CA TYR A 35 -9.41 1.00 -18.21
C TYR A 35 -8.70 1.57 -16.97
N PHE A 36 -9.38 1.56 -15.82
CA PHE A 36 -8.85 2.04 -14.56
C PHE A 36 -9.11 1.02 -13.45
N VAL A 37 -8.07 0.69 -12.70
CA VAL A 37 -8.14 -0.16 -11.50
C VAL A 37 -7.51 0.60 -10.35
N LEU A 38 -8.26 0.77 -9.26
CA LEU A 38 -7.75 1.31 -8.00
C LEU A 38 -7.71 0.18 -6.98
N ASN A 39 -6.51 -0.22 -6.58
CA ASN A 39 -6.31 -1.13 -5.46
C ASN A 39 -5.90 -0.31 -4.23
N ASP A 40 -6.78 -0.25 -3.24
CA ASP A 40 -6.48 0.36 -1.96
C ASP A 40 -6.17 -0.71 -0.90
N GLU A 41 -5.30 -0.37 0.05
CA GLU A 41 -4.81 -1.25 1.10
C GLU A 41 -4.32 -2.61 0.59
N LEU A 42 -3.55 -2.61 -0.50
CA LEU A 42 -3.06 -3.81 -1.18
C LEU A 42 -2.33 -4.82 -0.27
N HIS A 43 -1.73 -4.38 0.83
CA HIS A 43 -1.11 -5.23 1.84
C HIS A 43 -2.11 -6.17 2.57
N LYS A 44 -3.41 -5.85 2.56
CA LYS A 44 -4.50 -6.68 3.09
C LYS A 44 -4.99 -7.72 2.10
N GLN A 45 -4.61 -7.62 0.83
CA GLN A 45 -4.97 -8.59 -0.18
C GLN A 45 -4.05 -9.81 -0.08
N GLU A 46 -4.65 -10.99 0.09
CA GLU A 46 -3.93 -12.26 0.24
C GLU A 46 -3.78 -13.00 -1.10
N LYS A 47 -4.81 -12.96 -1.94
CA LYS A 47 -4.84 -13.66 -3.22
C LYS A 47 -4.29 -12.78 -4.33
N MET A 48 -3.18 -13.22 -4.94
CA MET A 48 -2.60 -12.53 -6.10
C MET A 48 -3.48 -12.61 -7.34
N GLU A 49 -4.23 -13.69 -7.48
CA GLU A 49 -5.05 -13.99 -8.66
C GLU A 49 -5.92 -12.81 -9.10
N GLN A 50 -6.57 -12.10 -8.17
CA GLN A 50 -7.34 -10.90 -8.48
C GLN A 50 -6.48 -9.77 -9.09
N TYR A 51 -5.31 -9.51 -8.52
CA TYR A 51 -4.38 -8.49 -9.03
C TYR A 51 -3.86 -8.86 -10.42
N ASP A 52 -3.43 -10.12 -10.60
CA ASP A 52 -2.89 -10.62 -11.86
C ASP A 52 -3.97 -10.64 -12.96
N ASN A 53 -5.22 -10.96 -12.61
CA ASN A 53 -6.35 -10.90 -13.54
C ASN A 53 -6.61 -9.48 -14.02
N PHE A 54 -6.60 -8.48 -13.13
CA PHE A 54 -6.73 -7.07 -13.54
C PHE A 54 -5.56 -6.61 -14.41
N LYS A 55 -4.33 -7.00 -14.08
CA LYS A 55 -3.13 -6.66 -14.86
C LYS A 55 -3.21 -7.28 -16.26
N SER A 56 -3.66 -8.52 -16.37
CA SER A 56 -3.85 -9.23 -17.64
C SER A 56 -4.97 -8.62 -18.49
N ALA A 57 -6.12 -8.32 -17.88
CA ALA A 57 -7.26 -7.72 -18.55
C ALA A 57 -6.93 -6.38 -19.23
N GLN A 58 -5.99 -5.63 -18.65
CA GLN A 58 -5.54 -4.34 -19.18
C GLN A 58 -4.61 -4.44 -20.40
N ILE A 59 -4.00 -5.60 -20.69
CA ILE A 59 -2.99 -5.74 -21.77
C ILE A 59 -3.53 -5.35 -23.15
N SER A 60 -4.81 -5.60 -23.40
CA SER A 60 -5.44 -5.31 -24.71
C SER A 60 -5.93 -3.87 -24.85
N LEU A 61 -5.90 -3.09 -23.77
CA LEU A 61 -6.45 -1.74 -23.73
C LEU A 61 -5.38 -0.69 -24.05
N PRO A 62 -5.75 0.40 -24.76
CA PRO A 62 -4.85 1.52 -24.96
C PRO A 62 -4.79 2.37 -23.67
N GLN A 63 -3.56 2.61 -23.18
CA GLN A 63 -3.26 3.47 -22.02
C GLN A 63 -4.11 3.17 -20.76
N PRO A 64 -4.21 1.91 -20.30
CA PRO A 64 -4.88 1.59 -19.04
C PRO A 64 -4.06 2.09 -17.85
N LEU A 65 -4.72 2.35 -16.74
CA LEU A 65 -4.09 2.76 -15.49
C LEU A 65 -4.44 1.77 -14.37
N MET A 66 -3.40 1.17 -13.78
CA MET A 66 -3.49 0.44 -12.52
C MET A 66 -2.87 1.28 -11.42
N PHE A 67 -3.71 1.78 -10.52
CA PHE A 67 -3.29 2.63 -9.41
C PHE A 67 -3.33 1.85 -8.10
N ASN A 68 -2.16 1.63 -7.51
CA ASN A 68 -1.98 0.84 -6.31
C ASN A 68 -1.61 1.75 -5.15
N ILE A 69 -2.39 1.70 -4.07
CA ILE A 69 -2.15 2.41 -2.82
C ILE A 69 -2.01 1.37 -1.71
N SER A 70 -0.97 1.52 -0.90
CA SER A 70 -0.77 0.63 0.23
C SER A 70 0.10 1.26 1.30
N THR A 71 0.07 0.62 2.45
CA THR A 71 0.97 0.83 3.58
C THR A 71 1.66 -0.49 3.90
N ALA A 72 2.73 -0.44 4.69
CA ALA A 72 3.37 -1.62 5.21
C ALA A 72 2.37 -2.48 5.98
N GLY A 73 2.43 -3.78 5.71
CA GLY A 73 1.58 -4.79 6.33
C GLY A 73 2.36 -5.74 7.22
N LYS A 74 1.62 -6.61 7.92
CA LYS A 74 2.20 -7.76 8.62
C LYS A 74 2.24 -8.96 7.70
N GLY A 75 3.36 -9.68 7.71
CA GLY A 75 3.53 -10.92 6.96
C GLY A 75 4.15 -10.72 5.58
N SER A 76 4.96 -11.70 5.17
CA SER A 76 5.82 -11.64 3.98
C SER A 76 5.15 -12.10 2.68
N SER A 77 3.91 -12.60 2.76
CA SER A 77 3.19 -13.24 1.65
C SER A 77 2.03 -12.42 1.07
N SER A 78 1.82 -11.17 1.52
CA SER A 78 0.75 -10.34 0.97
C SER A 78 1.04 -9.87 -0.46
N VAL A 79 -0.01 -9.56 -1.22
CA VAL A 79 0.10 -8.95 -2.55
C VAL A 79 0.87 -7.64 -2.47
N GLY A 80 0.58 -6.81 -1.44
CA GLY A 80 1.29 -5.56 -1.19
C GLY A 80 2.82 -5.74 -1.06
N MET A 81 3.29 -6.77 -0.34
CA MET A 81 4.73 -7.04 -0.22
C MET A 81 5.38 -7.37 -1.58
N ARG A 82 4.69 -8.13 -2.43
CA ARG A 82 5.19 -8.47 -3.77
C ARG A 82 5.27 -7.24 -4.67
N VAL A 83 4.21 -6.44 -4.71
CA VAL A 83 4.16 -5.21 -5.50
C VAL A 83 5.16 -4.18 -4.99
N TYR A 84 5.35 -4.06 -3.67
CA TYR A 84 6.41 -3.23 -3.09
C TYR A 84 7.80 -3.68 -3.56
N ARG A 85 8.10 -4.99 -3.59
CA ARG A 85 9.39 -5.49 -4.11
C ARG A 85 9.56 -5.18 -5.60
N GLU A 86 8.52 -5.38 -6.41
CA GLU A 86 8.53 -5.02 -7.84
C GLU A 86 8.80 -3.52 -8.01
N ALA A 87 8.12 -2.67 -7.24
CA ALA A 87 8.30 -1.22 -7.25
C ALA A 87 9.73 -0.79 -6.86
N LYS A 88 10.35 -1.45 -5.88
CA LYS A 88 11.76 -1.23 -5.52
C LYS A 88 12.72 -1.62 -6.65
N GLU A 89 12.42 -2.67 -7.40
CA GLU A 89 13.23 -3.05 -8.57
C GLU A 89 13.05 -2.07 -9.73
N VAL A 90 11.82 -1.57 -9.96
CA VAL A 90 11.56 -0.50 -10.93
C VAL A 90 12.39 0.74 -10.63
N LEU A 91 12.37 1.21 -9.37
CA LEU A 91 13.18 2.37 -8.95
C LEU A 91 14.69 2.16 -9.09
N LYS A 92 15.19 0.91 -8.98
CA LYS A 92 16.62 0.61 -9.15
C LYS A 92 17.05 0.59 -10.60
N ARG A 93 16.19 0.12 -11.49
CA ARG A 93 16.49 -0.01 -12.92
C ARG A 93 16.28 1.30 -13.66
N ASP A 94 15.17 1.99 -13.33
CA ASP A 94 14.78 3.26 -13.93
C ASP A 94 14.79 3.23 -15.47
N ASP A 95 14.22 2.15 -16.04
CA ASP A 95 14.31 1.82 -17.46
C ASP A 95 12.94 1.70 -18.17
N ASN A 96 11.84 1.99 -17.47
CA ASN A 96 10.49 1.88 -18.01
C ASN A 96 9.59 3.05 -17.58
N ASP A 97 9.38 4.00 -18.49
CA ASP A 97 8.55 5.20 -18.32
C ASP A 97 7.06 4.92 -18.10
N SER A 98 6.58 3.68 -18.33
CA SER A 98 5.19 3.31 -18.03
C SER A 98 4.91 3.22 -16.53
N ASN A 99 5.94 3.21 -15.68
CA ASN A 99 5.81 3.05 -14.25
C ASN A 99 6.03 4.38 -13.53
N PHE A 100 5.12 4.71 -12.62
CA PHE A 100 5.31 5.75 -11.64
C PHE A 100 5.31 5.12 -10.25
N VAL A 101 6.40 5.26 -9.51
CA VAL A 101 6.59 4.67 -8.18
C VAL A 101 6.93 5.74 -7.18
N LEU A 102 6.25 5.72 -6.04
CA LEU A 102 6.50 6.58 -4.90
C LEU A 102 6.40 5.75 -3.62
N ILE A 103 7.43 5.82 -2.78
CA ILE A 103 7.53 5.05 -1.54
C ILE A 103 8.06 5.98 -0.45
N TYR A 104 7.35 6.03 0.68
CA TYR A 104 7.71 6.84 1.85
C TYR A 104 8.18 5.92 2.98
N GLU A 105 9.45 5.53 2.92
CA GLU A 105 10.02 4.57 3.87
C GLU A 105 11.33 5.09 4.46
N PRO A 106 11.77 4.58 5.62
CA PRO A 106 12.99 5.02 6.23
C PRO A 106 14.22 4.50 5.47
N ASN A 107 15.32 5.26 5.55
CA ASN A 107 16.62 4.76 5.08
C ASN A 107 17.07 3.55 5.89
N LYS A 108 18.00 2.75 5.36
CA LYS A 108 18.59 1.63 6.12
C LYS A 108 19.22 2.12 7.42
N ASN A 109 19.13 1.31 8.48
CA ASN A 109 19.68 1.60 9.82
C ASN A 109 19.14 2.89 10.45
N TYR A 110 17.89 3.24 10.15
CA TYR A 110 17.22 4.40 10.73
C TYR A 110 17.05 4.27 12.26
N ASP A 111 17.04 5.42 12.93
CA ASP A 111 16.59 5.54 14.32
C ASP A 111 15.09 5.87 14.34
N TRP A 112 14.27 4.91 14.75
CA TRP A 112 12.82 5.08 14.82
C TRP A 112 12.37 6.12 15.86
N THR A 113 13.27 6.60 16.73
CA THR A 113 12.99 7.66 17.72
C THR A 113 13.27 9.07 17.19
N ASP A 114 13.94 9.19 16.03
CA ASP A 114 14.24 10.47 15.39
C ASP A 114 13.00 11.01 14.64
N ARG A 115 12.60 12.23 14.98
CA ARG A 115 11.44 12.91 14.37
C ARG A 115 11.67 13.23 12.89
N LYS A 116 12.93 13.34 12.45
CA LYS A 116 13.24 13.50 11.02
C LYS A 116 12.90 12.24 10.23
N VAL A 117 13.04 11.06 10.83
CA VAL A 117 12.60 9.80 10.22
C VAL A 117 11.09 9.78 10.11
N TRP A 118 10.38 10.30 11.12
CA TRP A 118 8.91 10.38 11.08
C TRP A 118 8.44 11.30 9.95
N GLU A 119 9.00 12.50 9.86
CA GLU A 119 8.67 13.44 8.78
C GLU A 119 8.93 12.84 7.39
N MET A 120 10.00 12.08 7.22
CA MET A 120 10.34 11.43 5.94
C MET A 120 9.34 10.34 5.52
N CYS A 121 8.83 9.56 6.48
CA CYS A 121 7.87 8.48 6.20
C CYS A 121 6.42 8.97 6.06
N ASN A 122 6.12 10.20 6.48
CA ASN A 122 4.75 10.70 6.56
C ASN A 122 4.56 11.86 5.59
N PRO A 123 4.08 11.62 4.35
CA PRO A 123 3.80 12.69 3.41
C PRO A 123 2.78 13.68 3.99
N ASN A 124 2.86 14.94 3.54
CA ASN A 124 1.98 16.02 4.00
C ASN A 124 2.08 16.26 5.53
N TRP A 125 3.30 16.14 6.05
CA TRP A 125 3.68 16.33 7.46
C TRP A 125 3.14 17.65 8.03
N GLY A 126 2.52 17.57 9.20
CA GLY A 126 1.93 18.72 9.90
C GLY A 126 0.67 19.32 9.25
N ILE A 127 0.21 18.78 8.11
CA ILE A 127 -1.03 19.21 7.44
C ILE A 127 -2.12 18.16 7.65
N SER A 128 -1.92 16.93 7.15
CA SER A 128 -2.84 15.81 7.40
C SER A 128 -2.37 14.89 8.52
N VAL A 129 -1.11 15.02 8.93
CA VAL A 129 -0.51 14.23 10.01
C VAL A 129 -0.66 14.99 11.32
N ASP A 130 -1.46 14.46 12.24
CA ASP A 130 -1.56 15.00 13.60
C ASP A 130 -0.32 14.62 14.42
N LEU A 131 0.57 15.59 14.60
CA LEU A 131 1.83 15.42 15.31
C LEU A 131 1.62 15.07 16.79
N SER A 132 0.53 15.51 17.41
CA SER A 132 0.22 15.24 18.81
C SER A 132 -0.26 13.79 19.01
N ALA A 133 -1.06 13.29 18.07
CA ALA A 133 -1.48 11.90 18.03
C ALA A 133 -0.30 10.97 17.76
N LEU A 134 0.59 11.34 16.83
CA LEU A 134 1.79 10.58 16.52
C LEU A 134 2.75 10.48 17.71
N GLU A 135 2.96 11.57 18.44
CA GLU A 135 3.78 11.57 19.66
C GLU A 135 3.15 10.70 20.77
N SER A 136 1.80 10.67 20.85
CA SER A 136 1.08 9.78 21.79
C SER A 136 1.22 8.31 21.40
N ALA A 137 1.16 8.00 20.10
CA ALA A 137 1.44 6.66 19.58
C ALA A 137 2.88 6.23 19.87
N PHE A 138 3.85 7.13 19.69
CA PHE A 138 5.26 6.88 20.03
C PHE A 138 5.46 6.55 21.51
N LYS A 139 4.88 7.32 22.43
CA LYS A 139 4.95 7.02 23.87
C LYS A 139 4.36 5.66 24.23
N THR A 140 3.35 5.22 23.48
CA THR A 140 2.75 3.88 23.63
C THR A 140 3.69 2.80 23.06
N ALA A 141 4.30 3.09 21.91
CA ALA A 141 5.28 2.23 21.25
C ALA A 141 6.48 1.88 22.15
N GLN A 142 6.93 2.81 22.98
CA GLN A 142 8.02 2.61 23.94
C GLN A 142 7.71 1.60 25.07
N ARG A 143 6.44 1.20 25.24
CA ARG A 143 6.02 0.35 26.37
C ARG A 143 6.11 -1.16 26.08
N SER A 144 6.15 -1.56 24.81
CA SER A 144 6.25 -2.98 24.45
C SER A 144 6.72 -3.17 23.01
N ALA A 145 7.38 -4.31 22.75
CA ALA A 145 7.78 -4.72 21.41
C ALA A 145 6.59 -4.78 20.43
N HIS A 146 5.42 -5.23 20.91
CA HIS A 146 4.20 -5.22 20.12
C HIS A 146 3.78 -3.81 19.68
N SER A 147 3.76 -2.85 20.61
CA SER A 147 3.37 -1.47 20.30
C SER A 147 4.41 -0.78 19.41
N LYS A 148 5.69 -1.10 19.58
CA LYS A 148 6.78 -0.69 18.69
C LYS A 148 6.56 -1.21 17.27
N ALA A 149 6.26 -2.50 17.11
CA ALA A 149 5.96 -3.08 15.80
C ALA A 149 4.76 -2.40 15.12
N GLU A 150 3.70 -2.08 15.87
CA GLU A 150 2.57 -1.30 15.35
C GLU A 150 3.00 0.09 14.88
N PHE A 151 3.78 0.82 15.70
CA PHE A 151 4.25 2.15 15.33
C PHE A 151 5.13 2.13 14.08
N LEU A 152 6.08 1.20 14.00
CA LEU A 152 6.94 1.00 12.84
C LEU A 152 6.11 0.74 11.57
N THR A 153 5.10 -0.12 11.67
CA THR A 153 4.26 -0.49 10.51
C THR A 153 3.33 0.64 10.11
N LYS A 154 2.63 1.25 11.07
CA LYS A 154 1.54 2.20 10.82
C LYS A 154 1.99 3.63 10.61
N HIS A 155 3.14 4.01 11.15
CA HIS A 155 3.61 5.39 11.13
C HIS A 155 4.96 5.57 10.48
N LEU A 156 5.74 4.50 10.27
CA LEU A 156 7.03 4.59 9.59
C LEU A 156 7.09 3.73 8.31
N ASP A 157 5.98 3.14 7.89
CA ASP A 157 5.89 2.31 6.67
C ASP A 157 6.91 1.15 6.63
N VAL A 158 7.18 0.54 7.78
CA VAL A 158 8.15 -0.55 7.91
C VAL A 158 7.44 -1.89 7.97
N PHE A 159 7.78 -2.79 7.04
CA PHE A 159 7.33 -4.18 7.11
C PHE A 159 8.04 -4.90 8.27
N VAL A 160 7.27 -5.27 9.30
CA VAL A 160 7.77 -6.03 10.45
C VAL A 160 7.40 -7.50 10.33
N ASN A 161 8.35 -8.39 10.60
CA ASN A 161 8.06 -9.81 10.75
C ASN A 161 7.63 -10.09 12.20
N GLY A 162 6.53 -10.80 12.39
CA GLY A 162 6.03 -11.15 13.73
C GLY A 162 7.00 -12.00 14.56
N ALA A 163 8.02 -12.60 13.94
CA ALA A 163 9.03 -13.43 14.59
C ALA A 163 10.14 -12.65 15.33
N ASP A 164 10.37 -11.37 14.99
CA ASP A 164 11.44 -10.56 15.60
C ASP A 164 11.04 -9.97 16.97
N ASN A 165 9.86 -10.33 17.50
CA ASN A 165 9.35 -9.87 18.80
C ASN A 165 9.71 -10.79 19.99
N PHE A 166 10.54 -11.82 19.81
CA PHE A 166 10.92 -12.70 20.93
C PHE A 166 12.15 -12.17 21.67
N PHE A 167 11.84 -11.45 22.76
CA PHE A 167 12.69 -11.01 23.87
C PHE A 167 13.68 -9.87 23.57
N GLU A 168 13.32 -8.66 24.01
CA GLU A 168 14.34 -7.67 24.40
C GLU A 168 15.04 -8.20 25.67
N GLN A 169 16.36 -8.25 25.64
CA GLN A 169 17.24 -8.95 26.59
C GLN A 169 17.16 -8.45 28.06
N ASP A 170 16.42 -7.37 28.31
CA ASP A 170 16.24 -6.75 29.63
C ASP A 170 15.10 -7.37 30.46
N GLN A 171 14.36 -8.35 29.93
CA GLN A 171 13.24 -9.01 30.64
C GLN A 171 13.64 -10.31 31.37
N VAL A 172 14.92 -10.67 31.38
CA VAL A 172 15.44 -11.82 32.12
C VAL A 172 16.45 -11.31 33.14
N GLU A 173 15.96 -10.86 34.29
CA GLU A 173 16.83 -10.81 35.47
C GLU A 173 17.17 -12.25 35.91
N PRO A 174 18.41 -12.51 36.37
CA PRO A 174 18.88 -13.85 36.76
C PRO A 174 18.14 -14.44 37.97
#